data_AF-A0A1I7KEF8-F1
#
_entry.id   AF-A0A1I7KEF8-F1
#
_cell.length_a   1.000
_cell.length_b   1.000
_cell.length_c   1.000
_cell.angle_alpha   90.00
_cell.angle_beta   90.00
_cell.angle_gamma   90.00
#
_symmetry.space_group_name_H-M   'P 1'
#
loop_
_entity.id
_entity.type
_entity.pdbx_description
1 polymer ?
#
loop_
_entity_poly.entity_id
_entity_poly.type
_entity_poly.pdbx_seq_one_letter_code
_entity_poly.pdbx_strand_id
1 'polypeptide(L)'
;MATEVDGTVTDSQPFVPILTVMVDYGNAPFLWCVGAPEQAGVGGNICDGSGWDESFPMSEGLWRKFADWAIEFDRTSFHSDDFDASGWDWAAFDERGLQLSRWLKEEVGNAYRIVYQKPCEDPDSRLDERREVLADGALVRLPSFRQVR
;
A
#
# COMPACT_ATOMS: atom_id res chain seq x y z
N MET A 1 -9.41 -41.03 -39.31
CA MET A 1 -9.19 -39.60 -39.57
C MET A 1 -9.35 -38.90 -38.25
N ALA A 2 -8.24 -38.53 -37.62
CA ALA A 2 -8.22 -37.75 -36.40
C ALA A 2 -8.21 -36.27 -36.79
N THR A 3 -9.03 -35.47 -36.14
CA THR A 3 -8.81 -34.03 -36.03
C THR A 3 -9.01 -33.66 -34.58
N GLU A 4 -7.89 -33.31 -33.97
CA GLU A 4 -7.73 -32.87 -32.59
C GLU A 4 -8.48 -31.55 -32.37
N VAL A 5 -9.11 -31.45 -31.21
CA VAL A 5 -9.68 -30.21 -30.68
C VAL A 5 -8.53 -29.44 -30.06
N ASP A 6 -8.16 -28.33 -30.71
CA ASP A 6 -7.15 -27.37 -30.24
C ASP A 6 -7.69 -26.65 -29.00
N GLY A 7 -7.27 -27.13 -27.83
CA GLY A 7 -7.58 -26.52 -26.54
C GLY A 7 -6.67 -25.33 -26.34
N THR A 8 -7.19 -24.11 -26.57
CA THR A 8 -6.56 -22.89 -26.07
C THR A 8 -6.61 -22.90 -24.55
N VAL A 9 -5.55 -23.38 -23.91
CA VAL A 9 -5.30 -23.16 -22.49
C VAL A 9 -4.94 -21.68 -22.31
N THR A 10 -5.93 -20.83 -22.07
CA THR A 10 -5.69 -19.55 -21.41
C THR A 10 -5.28 -19.86 -19.99
N ASP A 11 -3.96 -19.85 -19.75
CA ASP A 11 -3.36 -19.91 -18.43
C ASP A 11 -3.80 -18.67 -17.66
N SER A 12 -4.98 -18.77 -17.03
CA SER A 12 -5.58 -17.69 -16.27
C SER A 12 -4.81 -17.66 -14.95
N GLN A 13 -3.73 -16.89 -14.92
CA GLN A 13 -2.99 -16.69 -13.68
C GLN A 13 -3.98 -16.25 -12.59
N PRO A 14 -3.96 -16.92 -11.42
CA PRO A 14 -4.84 -16.54 -10.34
C PRO A 14 -4.55 -15.10 -9.93
N PHE A 15 -5.62 -14.35 -9.64
CA PHE A 15 -5.50 -12.99 -9.12
C PHE A 15 -4.70 -13.01 -7.81
N VAL A 16 -3.69 -12.15 -7.72
CA VAL A 16 -2.92 -11.94 -6.49
C VAL A 16 -3.46 -10.69 -5.79
N PRO A 17 -3.99 -10.81 -4.56
CA PRO A 17 -4.48 -9.68 -3.79
C PRO A 17 -3.42 -8.58 -3.60
N ILE A 18 -3.87 -7.34 -3.52
CA ILE A 18 -3.01 -6.16 -3.43
C ILE A 18 -3.20 -5.52 -2.06
N LEU A 19 -2.08 -5.33 -1.36
CA LEU A 19 -1.99 -4.56 -0.14
C LEU A 19 -1.41 -3.21 -0.47
N THR A 20 -2.21 -2.17 -0.29
CA THR A 20 -1.72 -0.80 -0.40
C THR A 20 -1.31 -0.35 0.98
N VAL A 21 -0.07 0.13 1.13
CA VAL A 21 0.44 0.88 2.26
C VAL A 21 0.33 2.36 1.90
N MET A 22 -0.42 3.11 2.68
CA MET A 22 -0.73 4.53 2.52
C MET A 22 -0.97 5.07 3.93
N VAL A 23 -1.10 6.37 4.14
CA VAL A 23 -1.66 6.89 5.41
C VAL A 23 -2.88 7.71 5.08
N ASP A 24 -3.81 7.75 6.01
CA ASP A 24 -4.97 8.61 5.96
C ASP A 24 -5.33 9.05 7.39
N TYR A 25 -6.29 9.96 7.51
CA TYR A 25 -6.78 10.46 8.78
C TYR A 25 -7.90 9.62 9.37
N GLY A 26 -8.02 9.66 10.70
CA GLY A 26 -9.16 9.08 11.42
C GLY A 26 -8.83 7.70 11.97
N ASN A 27 -8.02 7.69 13.04
CA ASN A 27 -7.44 6.51 13.72
C ASN A 27 -6.14 5.98 13.08
N ALA A 28 -5.42 6.82 12.34
CA ALA A 28 -4.15 6.44 11.72
C ALA A 28 -4.24 5.13 10.88
N PRO A 29 -5.19 4.99 9.94
CA PRO A 29 -5.23 3.87 9.01
C PRO A 29 -3.95 3.79 8.17
N PHE A 30 -3.47 2.58 7.91
CA PHE A 30 -2.23 2.39 7.15
C PHE A 30 -2.15 1.18 6.21
N LEU A 31 -3.18 0.33 6.18
CA LEU A 31 -3.21 -0.81 5.26
C LEU A 31 -4.60 -1.03 4.66
N TRP A 32 -4.65 -1.15 3.33
CA TRP A 32 -5.86 -1.38 2.54
C TRP A 32 -5.69 -2.59 1.64
N CYS A 33 -6.76 -3.35 1.45
CA CYS A 33 -6.71 -4.62 0.71
C CYS A 33 -7.71 -4.63 -0.46
N VAL A 34 -7.18 -4.93 -1.65
CA VAL A 34 -7.94 -5.36 -2.83
C VAL A 34 -7.86 -6.89 -2.88
N GLY A 35 -8.92 -7.56 -2.44
CA GLY A 35 -9.00 -9.02 -2.33
C GLY A 35 -9.55 -9.73 -3.56
N ALA A 36 -10.16 -8.99 -4.50
CA ALA A 36 -10.78 -9.53 -5.70
C ALA A 36 -10.57 -8.60 -6.91
N PRO A 37 -10.46 -9.12 -8.14
CA PRO A 37 -10.15 -8.31 -9.34
C PRO A 37 -11.22 -7.27 -9.69
N GLU A 38 -12.44 -7.42 -9.20
CA GLU A 38 -13.57 -6.51 -9.41
C GLU A 38 -13.54 -5.31 -8.46
N GLN A 39 -12.74 -5.37 -7.40
CA GLN A 39 -12.58 -4.27 -6.46
C GLN A 39 -11.71 -3.17 -7.09
N ALA A 40 -12.23 -1.94 -7.07
CA ALA A 40 -11.55 -0.76 -7.61
C ALA A 40 -10.78 0.00 -6.52
N GLY A 41 -9.84 0.85 -6.96
CA GLY A 41 -9.06 1.72 -6.06
C GLY A 41 -8.11 0.93 -5.15
N VAL A 42 -8.07 1.30 -3.87
CA VAL A 42 -7.20 0.67 -2.85
C VAL A 42 -7.92 -0.41 -2.02
N GLY A 43 -9.23 -0.60 -2.23
CA GLY A 43 -10.03 -1.54 -1.46
C GLY A 43 -10.37 -1.06 -0.05
N GLY A 44 -10.72 -1.99 0.84
CA GLY A 44 -11.13 -1.70 2.21
C GLY A 44 -9.93 -1.58 3.16
N ASN A 45 -10.01 -0.68 4.15
CA ASN A 45 -9.03 -0.63 5.23
C ASN A 45 -9.11 -1.90 6.08
N ILE A 46 -7.94 -2.47 6.43
CA ILE A 46 -7.82 -3.70 7.22
C ILE A 46 -6.91 -3.54 8.45
N CYS A 47 -6.16 -2.44 8.54
CA CYS A 47 -5.30 -2.13 9.70
C CYS A 47 -5.21 -0.63 9.94
N ASP A 48 -5.18 -0.26 11.21
CA ASP A 48 -4.99 1.11 11.68
C ASP A 48 -4.14 1.17 12.96
N GLY A 49 -3.93 2.37 13.50
CA GLY A 49 -3.10 2.59 14.69
C GLY A 49 -3.68 2.01 15.98
N SER A 50 -4.95 1.60 15.98
CA SER A 50 -5.66 1.02 17.13
C SER A 50 -5.78 -0.50 17.09
N GLY A 51 -5.66 -1.12 15.91
CA GLY A 51 -5.69 -2.56 15.77
C GLY A 51 -5.47 -3.06 14.34
N TRP A 52 -5.37 -4.38 14.20
CA TRP A 52 -5.33 -5.06 12.91
C TRP A 52 -6.19 -6.32 12.94
N ASP A 53 -6.58 -6.79 11.77
CA ASP A 53 -7.22 -8.10 11.62
C ASP A 53 -6.21 -9.22 11.90
N GLU A 54 -6.37 -9.94 13.02
CA GLU A 54 -5.48 -11.03 13.41
C GLU A 54 -5.40 -12.18 12.39
N SER A 55 -6.36 -12.29 11.47
CA SER A 55 -6.30 -13.26 10.37
C SER A 55 -5.26 -12.89 9.30
N PHE A 56 -4.75 -11.66 9.35
CA PHE A 56 -3.81 -11.12 8.39
C PHE A 56 -2.36 -11.49 8.73
N PRO A 57 -1.52 -11.90 7.75
CA PRO A 57 -0.16 -12.38 8.00
C PRO A 57 0.84 -11.23 8.22
N MET A 58 0.57 -10.38 9.21
CA MET A 58 1.49 -9.34 9.68
C MET A 58 1.80 -9.59 11.16
N SER A 59 3.07 -9.54 11.53
CA SER A 59 3.48 -9.68 12.92
C SER A 59 3.06 -8.45 13.74
N GLU A 60 2.76 -8.65 15.03
CA GLU A 60 2.51 -7.54 15.97
C GLU A 60 3.68 -6.54 16.00
N GLY A 61 4.91 -7.06 15.87
CA GLY A 61 6.12 -6.24 15.84
C GLY A 61 6.18 -5.31 14.63
N LEU A 62 5.76 -5.78 13.45
CA LEU A 62 5.67 -4.95 12.26
C LEU A 62 4.46 -4.00 12.33
N TRP A 63 3.31 -4.49 12.79
CA TRP A 63 2.12 -3.66 13.03
C TRP A 63 2.45 -2.45 13.90
N ARG A 64 3.14 -2.62 15.04
CA ARG A 64 3.46 -1.51 15.95
C ARG A 64 4.33 -0.44 15.27
N LYS A 65 5.25 -0.84 14.39
CA LYS A 65 6.10 0.09 13.64
C LYS A 65 5.29 0.90 12.62
N PHE A 66 4.32 0.26 11.97
CA PHE A 66 3.35 0.94 11.10
C PHE A 66 2.45 1.87 11.90
N ALA A 67 1.90 1.43 13.02
CA ALA A 67 1.07 2.25 13.89
C ALA A 67 1.82 3.50 14.34
N ASP A 68 3.06 3.37 14.80
CA ASP A 68 3.90 4.52 15.18
C ASP A 68 4.10 5.51 14.02
N TRP A 69 4.28 5.02 12.79
CA TRP A 69 4.46 5.84 11.58
C TRP A 69 3.15 6.55 11.18
N ALA A 70 2.03 5.83 11.19
CA ALA A 70 0.74 6.38 10.81
C ALA A 70 0.19 7.35 11.87
N ILE A 71 0.40 7.08 13.16
CA ILE A 71 0.00 7.96 14.26
C ILE A 71 0.79 9.27 14.21
N GLU A 72 2.06 9.23 13.80
CA GLU A 72 2.87 10.42 13.56
C GLU A 72 2.19 11.34 12.54
N PHE A 73 1.78 10.78 11.40
CA PHE A 73 1.05 11.51 10.35
C PHE A 73 -0.31 12.03 10.81
N ASP A 74 -1.13 11.18 11.44
CA ASP A 74 -2.49 11.50 11.89
C ASP A 74 -2.48 12.66 12.91
N ARG A 75 -1.52 12.65 13.84
CA ARG A 75 -1.35 13.70 14.85
C ARG A 75 -0.89 15.04 14.28
N THR A 76 -0.16 15.03 13.17
CA THR A 76 0.34 16.25 12.55
C THR A 76 -0.80 17.13 12.02
N SER A 77 -1.92 16.53 11.61
CA SER A 77 -3.13 17.27 11.20
C SER A 77 -2.85 18.36 10.16
N PHE A 78 -2.29 17.98 9.01
CA PHE A 78 -1.87 18.88 7.91
C PHE A 78 -2.97 19.81 7.38
N HIS A 79 -4.24 19.46 7.57
CA HIS A 79 -5.40 20.27 7.16
C HIS A 79 -5.86 21.27 8.22
N SER A 80 -5.17 21.37 9.36
CA SER A 80 -5.43 22.39 10.38
C SER A 80 -4.93 23.75 9.90
N ASP A 81 -5.76 24.79 10.04
CA ASP A 81 -5.42 26.17 9.63
C ASP A 81 -4.15 26.71 10.30
N ASP A 82 -3.77 26.16 11.46
CA ASP A 82 -2.61 26.57 12.25
C ASP A 82 -1.34 25.76 11.98
N PHE A 83 -1.38 24.76 11.09
CA PHE A 83 -0.23 23.88 10.84
C PHE A 83 0.60 24.31 9.62
N ASP A 84 1.88 24.62 9.85
CA ASP A 84 2.85 24.87 8.78
C ASP A 84 3.60 23.58 8.43
N ALA A 85 3.23 22.98 7.28
CA ALA A 85 3.86 21.78 6.77
C ALA A 85 5.25 21.98 6.18
N SER A 86 5.74 23.22 6.07
CA SER A 86 7.05 23.53 5.45
C SER A 86 8.24 22.91 6.19
N GLY A 87 8.08 22.62 7.48
CA GLY A 87 9.09 21.96 8.32
C GLY A 87 8.99 20.44 8.35
N TRP A 88 8.00 19.83 7.68
CA TRP A 88 7.83 18.38 7.69
C TRP A 88 8.79 17.70 6.71
N ASP A 89 9.54 16.71 7.20
CA ASP A 89 10.46 15.94 6.38
C ASP A 89 9.71 14.81 5.64
N TRP A 90 9.06 15.17 4.53
CA TRP A 90 8.35 14.24 3.67
C TRP A 90 9.25 13.12 3.13
N ALA A 91 10.51 13.43 2.83
CA ALA A 91 11.45 12.45 2.29
C ALA A 91 11.76 11.35 3.32
N ALA A 92 12.05 11.74 4.57
CA ALA A 92 12.26 10.79 5.66
C ALA A 92 10.98 9.99 5.98
N PHE A 93 9.83 10.64 5.95
CA PHE A 93 8.54 10.00 6.18
C PHE A 93 8.24 8.92 5.12
N ASP A 94 8.45 9.24 3.84
CA ASP A 94 8.27 8.31 2.72
C ASP A 94 9.28 7.15 2.76
N GLU A 95 10.54 7.44 3.11
CA GLU A 95 11.58 6.42 3.25
C GLU A 95 11.20 5.39 4.33
N ARG A 96 10.68 5.88 5.47
CA ARG A 96 10.17 5.01 6.54
C ARG A 96 8.99 4.16 6.05
N GLY A 97 8.00 4.77 5.38
CA GLY A 97 6.86 4.04 4.82
C GLY A 97 7.26 2.95 3.81
N LEU A 98 8.21 3.25 2.93
CA LEU A 98 8.79 2.28 2.00
C LEU A 98 9.54 1.15 2.71
N GLN A 99 10.32 1.46 3.75
CA GLN A 99 11.03 0.44 4.50
C GLN A 99 10.06 -0.52 5.21
N LEU A 100 8.99 0.01 5.80
CA LEU A 100 7.94 -0.81 6.40
C LEU A 100 7.24 -1.68 5.34
N SER A 101 7.00 -1.13 4.14
CA SER A 101 6.44 -1.88 3.01
C SER A 101 7.33 -3.04 2.56
N ARG A 102 8.67 -2.88 2.61
CA ARG A 102 9.62 -3.96 2.33
C ARG A 102 9.55 -5.07 3.38
N TRP A 103 9.52 -4.73 4.67
CA TRP A 103 9.33 -5.73 5.72
C TRP A 103 7.99 -6.46 5.60
N LEU A 104 6.92 -5.75 5.22
CA LEU A 104 5.64 -6.39 4.94
C LEU A 104 5.75 -7.38 3.76
N LYS A 105 6.46 -7.00 2.69
CA LYS A 105 6.71 -7.90 1.56
C LYS A 105 7.48 -9.15 1.97
N GLU A 106 8.42 -9.04 2.90
CA GLU A 106 9.17 -10.17 3.47
C GLU A 106 8.25 -11.12 4.26
N GLU A 107 7.32 -10.59 5.07
CA GLU A 107 6.40 -11.40 5.86
C GLU A 107 5.35 -12.13 5.01
N VAL A 108 4.79 -11.47 4.00
CA VAL A 108 3.68 -12.03 3.20
C VAL A 108 4.11 -12.73 1.91
N GLY A 109 5.36 -12.52 1.48
CA GLY A 109 5.93 -13.13 0.28
C GLY A 109 5.12 -12.84 -0.99
N ASN A 110 4.92 -13.87 -1.82
CA ASN A 110 4.19 -13.75 -3.09
C ASN A 110 2.67 -13.96 -2.96
N ALA A 111 2.17 -14.19 -1.75
CA ALA A 111 0.72 -14.27 -1.53
C ALA A 111 0.02 -12.93 -1.79
N TYR A 112 0.76 -11.82 -1.68
CA TYR A 112 0.27 -10.48 -1.94
C TYR A 112 1.26 -9.65 -2.76
N ARG A 113 0.71 -8.70 -3.51
CA ARG A 113 1.44 -7.55 -4.05
C ARG A 113 1.43 -6.43 -3.04
N ILE A 114 2.55 -5.75 -2.86
CA ILE A 114 2.67 -4.62 -1.94
C ILE A 114 2.84 -3.33 -2.75
N VAL A 115 1.94 -2.37 -2.56
CA VAL A 115 2.02 -1.05 -3.18
C VAL A 115 2.12 -0.01 -2.10
N TYR A 116 3.21 0.74 -2.08
CA TYR A 116 3.30 1.97 -1.31
C TYR A 116 2.67 3.12 -2.10
N GLN A 117 1.79 3.90 -1.45
CA GLN A 117 1.18 5.09 -2.00
C GLN A 117 1.46 6.30 -1.10
N LYS A 118 2.01 7.37 -1.70
CA LYS A 118 2.27 8.63 -1.01
C LYS A 118 0.96 9.29 -0.55
N PRO A 119 0.91 9.90 0.65
CA PRO A 119 -0.21 10.73 1.06
C PRO A 119 -0.38 11.91 0.12
N CYS A 120 -1.61 12.40 -0.06
CA CYS A 120 -1.86 13.52 -0.97
C CYS A 120 -1.37 14.88 -0.42
N GLU A 121 -1.10 14.92 0.87
CA GLU A 121 -0.55 16.02 1.65
C GLU A 121 0.93 16.26 1.30
N ASP A 122 1.66 15.24 0.86
CA ASP A 122 3.01 15.40 0.33
C ASP A 122 2.96 16.29 -0.93
N PRO A 123 3.65 17.45 -0.95
CA PRO A 123 3.72 18.32 -2.12
C PRO A 123 4.22 17.61 -3.39
N ASP A 124 5.09 16.60 -3.21
CA ASP A 124 5.69 15.80 -4.27
C ASP A 124 4.93 14.49 -4.54
N SER A 125 3.75 14.30 -3.92
CA SER A 125 2.92 13.10 -4.05
C SER A 125 2.66 12.65 -5.48
N ARG A 126 2.66 13.58 -6.46
CA ARG A 126 2.37 13.27 -7.87
C ARG A 126 3.55 12.73 -8.67
N LEU A 127 4.79 12.85 -8.19
CA LEU A 127 5.98 12.50 -8.98
C LEU A 127 6.19 10.98 -9.09
N ASP A 128 5.80 10.25 -8.04
CA ASP A 128 5.91 8.80 -7.93
C ASP A 128 4.89 8.26 -6.91
N GLU A 129 3.65 8.73 -7.04
CA GLU A 129 2.53 8.49 -6.13
C GLU A 129 2.43 7.04 -5.68
N ARG A 130 2.62 6.08 -6.59
CA ARG A 130 2.43 4.66 -6.34
C ARG A 130 3.66 3.87 -6.76
N ARG A 131 4.19 3.06 -5.85
CA ARG A 131 5.38 2.23 -6.04
C ARG A 131 5.10 0.81 -5.55
N GLU A 132 5.23 -0.18 -6.41
CA GLU A 132 5.17 -1.59 -6.03
C GLU A 132 6.53 -2.05 -5.49
N VAL A 133 6.50 -2.78 -4.38
CA VAL A 133 7.67 -3.43 -3.80
C VAL A 133 7.76 -4.87 -4.30
N LEU A 134 8.80 -5.16 -5.08
CA LEU A 134 9.07 -6.49 -5.59
C LEU A 134 9.72 -7.40 -4.53
N ALA A 135 9.76 -8.71 -4.81
CA ALA A 135 10.30 -9.71 -3.89
C ALA A 135 11.80 -9.54 -3.60
N ASP A 136 12.55 -8.89 -4.49
CA ASP A 136 13.96 -8.54 -4.30
C ASP A 136 14.16 -7.16 -3.63
N GLY A 137 13.07 -6.52 -3.20
CA GLY A 137 13.06 -5.19 -2.60
C GLY A 137 13.14 -4.03 -3.59
N ALA A 138 13.23 -4.30 -4.90
CA ALA A 138 13.20 -3.28 -5.92
C ALA A 138 11.84 -2.56 -5.97
N LEU A 139 11.85 -1.30 -6.38
CA LEU A 139 10.65 -0.46 -6.50
C LEU A 139 10.28 -0.26 -7.97
N VAL A 140 9.04 -0.58 -8.32
CA VAL A 140 8.47 -0.33 -9.65
C VAL A 140 7.43 0.78 -9.55
N ARG A 141 7.58 1.84 -10.35
CA ARG A 141 6.56 2.89 -10.41
C ARG A 141 5.30 2.38 -11.08
N LEU A 142 4.16 2.66 -10.47
CA LEU A 142 2.84 2.34 -11.01
C LEU A 142 2.14 3.61 -11.50
N PRO A 143 1.22 3.50 -12.48
CA PRO A 143 0.37 4.62 -12.85
C PRO A 143 -0.47 5.13 -11.68
N SER A 144 -0.67 6.44 -11.63
CA SER A 144 -1.64 7.06 -10.72
C SER A 144 -3.06 6.63 -11.12
N PHE A 145 -3.93 6.42 -10.13
CA PHE A 145 -5.36 6.16 -10.39
C PHE A 145 -6.04 7.34 -11.11
N ARG A 146 -5.48 8.56 -11.00
CA ARG A 146 -6.06 9.79 -11.56
C ARG A 146 -5.73 10.01 -13.05
N GLN A 147 -4.85 9.19 -13.63
CA GLN A 147 -4.41 9.32 -15.02
C GLN A 147 -5.30 8.59 -16.04
N VAL A 148 -6.32 7.85 -15.59
CA VAL A 148 -7.31 7.26 -16.50
C VAL A 148 -8.35 8.34 -16.84
N ARG A 149 -8.13 9.01 -17.98
CA ARG A 149 -9.14 9.80 -18.68
C ARG A 149 -9.37 9.21 -20.06
#